data_AF-A0A4Q4J8S7-F1
#
_entry.id   AF-A0A4Q4J8S7-F1
#
_cell.length_a   1.000
_cell.length_b   1.000
_cell.length_c   1.000
_cell.angle_alpha   90.00
_cell.angle_beta   90.00
_cell.angle_gamma   90.00
#
_symmetry.space_group_name_H-M   'P 1'
#
loop_
_entity.id
_entity.type
_entity.pdbx_description
1 polymer ?
#
loop_
_entity_poly.entity_id
_entity_poly.type
_entity_poly.pdbx_seq_one_letter_code
_entity_poly.pdbx_strand_id
1 'polypeptide(L)'
;MLVGALTRRCAAAGGFATVLVKGDEISGAILLQTLEKGREQGLFERVPDYAGGYRLVRCGPDTEKGQEAMAQYLARRRGSDPDLWVIELDIADAERFAAETIC
;
A
#
# COMPACT_ATOMS: atom_id res chain seq x y z
N MET A 1 -6.58 -14.27 -2.13
CA MET A 1 -6.31 -12.91 -2.66
C MET A 1 -5.18 -12.27 -1.88
N LEU A 2 -4.34 -11.46 -2.56
CA LEU A 2 -3.10 -10.87 -2.01
C LEU A 2 -3.32 -9.99 -0.78
N VAL A 3 -4.34 -9.12 -0.80
CA VAL A 3 -4.68 -8.24 0.32
C VAL A 3 -4.94 -9.03 1.60
N GLY A 4 -5.73 -10.11 1.53
CA GLY A 4 -5.98 -10.97 2.68
C GLY A 4 -4.73 -11.70 3.18
N ALA A 5 -3.80 -12.06 2.30
CA ALA A 5 -2.51 -12.64 2.69
C ALA A 5 -1.64 -11.61 3.42
N LEU A 6 -1.57 -10.37 2.91
CA LEU A 6 -0.87 -9.25 3.53
C LEU A 6 -1.42 -8.96 4.93
N THR A 7 -2.74 -8.83 5.07
CA THR A 7 -3.38 -8.57 6.37
C THR A 7 -3.08 -9.68 7.39
N ARG A 8 -3.22 -10.95 6.99
CA ARG A 8 -2.93 -12.08 7.90
C ARG A 8 -1.45 -12.16 8.29
N ARG A 9 -0.54 -11.98 7.34
CA ARG A 9 0.90 -11.98 7.64
C ARG A 9 1.28 -10.81 8.54
N CYS A 10 0.73 -9.62 8.30
CA CYS A 10 1.00 -8.44 9.11
C CYS A 10 0.56 -8.67 10.56
N ALA A 11 -0.67 -9.16 10.76
CA ALA A 11 -1.18 -9.49 12.09
C ALA A 11 -0.34 -10.56 12.79
N ALA A 12 0.11 -11.60 12.07
CA ALA A 12 0.99 -12.63 12.62
C ALA A 12 2.37 -12.10 13.03
N ALA A 13 2.85 -11.03 12.38
CA ALA A 13 4.09 -10.34 12.71
C ALA A 13 3.92 -9.24 13.78
N GLY A 14 2.71 -9.07 14.34
CA GLY A 14 2.41 -8.07 15.36
C GLY A 14 2.23 -6.64 14.83
N GLY A 15 2.12 -6.48 13.51
CA GLY A 15 1.77 -5.21 12.86
C GLY A 15 0.26 -5.04 12.69
N PHE A 16 -0.13 -3.93 12.06
CA PHE A 16 -1.51 -3.61 11.75
C PHE A 16 -1.68 -3.33 10.26
N ALA A 17 -2.76 -3.85 9.67
CA ALA A 17 -3.09 -3.60 8.27
C ALA A 17 -4.59 -3.35 8.12
N THR A 18 -4.96 -2.22 7.52
CA THR A 18 -6.36 -1.81 7.31
C THR A 18 -6.65 -1.55 5.84
N VAL A 19 -7.73 -2.13 5.34
CA VAL A 19 -8.25 -1.78 4.02
C VAL A 19 -9.00 -0.45 4.14
N LEU A 20 -8.40 0.63 3.65
CA LEU A 20 -9.01 1.96 3.60
C LEU A 20 -9.98 2.09 2.43
N VAL A 21 -9.66 1.42 1.31
CA VAL A 21 -10.49 1.36 0.11
C VAL A 21 -10.46 -0.05 -0.43
N LYS A 22 -11.65 -0.62 -0.62
CA LYS A 22 -11.85 -1.89 -1.31
C LYS A 22 -11.99 -1.62 -2.81
N GLY A 23 -11.02 -2.12 -3.59
CA GLY A 23 -11.04 -2.08 -5.04
C GLY A 23 -11.63 -3.35 -5.67
N ASP A 24 -11.40 -3.53 -6.96
CA ASP A 24 -11.82 -4.74 -7.69
C ASP A 24 -11.00 -5.96 -7.27
N GLU A 25 -11.64 -7.11 -7.10
CA GLU A 25 -11.03 -8.33 -6.55
C GLU A 25 -10.04 -9.02 -7.51
N ILE A 26 -10.16 -8.78 -8.82
CA ILE A 26 -9.40 -9.47 -9.88
C ILE A 26 -8.36 -8.54 -10.51
N SER A 27 -8.76 -7.33 -10.90
CA SER A 27 -7.93 -6.39 -11.67
C SER A 27 -7.52 -5.13 -10.91
N GLY A 28 -7.97 -4.94 -9.68
CA GLY A 28 -7.68 -3.73 -8.90
C GLY A 28 -6.19 -3.54 -8.62
N ALA A 29 -5.67 -2.34 -8.90
CA ALA A 29 -4.32 -1.94 -8.49
C ALA A 29 -4.21 -1.90 -6.96
N ILE A 30 -3.00 -2.09 -6.41
CA ILE A 30 -2.76 -2.07 -4.96
C ILE A 30 -1.82 -0.92 -4.62
N LEU A 31 -2.32 0.02 -3.83
CA LEU A 31 -1.54 1.09 -3.21
C LEU A 31 -1.46 0.86 -1.70
N LEU A 32 -0.24 0.95 -1.18
CA LEU A 32 0.08 0.84 0.23
C LEU A 32 0.39 2.22 0.78
N GLN A 33 -0.29 2.60 1.87
CA GLN A 33 0.11 3.68 2.75
C GLN A 33 0.89 3.05 3.90
N THR A 34 2.19 3.33 3.99
CA THR A 34 3.08 2.63 4.92
C THR A 34 3.39 3.49 6.13
N LEU A 35 3.27 2.88 7.30
CA LEU A 35 3.54 3.52 8.58
C LEU A 35 4.50 2.65 9.39
N GLU A 36 5.23 3.28 10.30
CA GLU A 36 5.92 2.59 11.37
C GLU A 36 5.63 3.32 12.68
N LYS A 37 4.93 2.65 13.60
CA LYS A 37 4.50 3.20 14.89
C LYS A 37 3.65 4.47 14.69
N GLY A 38 2.71 4.42 13.75
CA GLY A 38 1.86 5.55 13.39
C GLY A 38 2.55 6.69 12.63
N ARG A 39 3.84 6.56 12.28
CA ARG A 39 4.56 7.56 11.49
C ARG A 39 4.60 7.17 10.03
N GLU A 40 4.09 8.04 9.17
CA GLU A 40 4.08 7.86 7.71
C GLU A 40 5.50 7.68 7.17
N GLN A 41 5.71 6.58 6.44
CA GLN A 41 6.94 6.23 5.74
C GLN A 41 6.83 6.48 4.22
N GLY A 42 5.60 6.51 3.69
CA GLY A 42 5.31 6.88 2.31
C GLY A 42 4.30 5.97 1.64
N LEU A 43 4.02 6.27 0.36
CA LEU A 43 3.13 5.45 -0.46
C LEU A 43 3.92 4.58 -1.44
N PHE A 44 3.44 3.37 -1.64
CA PHE A 44 4.00 2.43 -2.59
C PHE A 44 2.90 1.82 -3.44
N GLU A 45 3.17 1.67 -4.72
CA GLU A 45 2.28 1.00 -5.65
C GLU A 45 2.89 -0.31 -6.13
N ARG A 46 2.09 -1.37 -6.14
CA ARG A 46 2.48 -2.67 -6.68
C ARG A 46 2.33 -2.66 -8.20
N VAL A 47 3.45 -2.69 -8.92
CA VAL A 47 3.47 -2.65 -10.39
C VAL A 47 4.12 -3.92 -10.96
N PRO A 48 3.70 -4.38 -12.16
CA PRO A 48 4.39 -5.44 -12.86
C PRO A 48 5.86 -5.07 -13.09
N ASP A 49 6.74 -6.06 -13.03
CA ASP A 49 8.12 -5.92 -13.47
C ASP A 49 8.31 -6.48 -14.90
N TYR A 50 9.53 -6.35 -15.44
CA TYR A 50 9.87 -6.86 -16.77
C TYR A 50 10.16 -8.37 -16.80
N ALA A 51 10.25 -9.03 -15.64
CA ALA A 51 10.52 -10.45 -15.48
C ALA A 51 9.24 -11.28 -15.27
N GLY A 52 8.06 -10.65 -15.31
CA GLY A 52 6.77 -11.31 -15.10
C GLY A 52 6.36 -11.43 -13.63
N GLY A 53 7.11 -10.82 -12.72
CA GLY A 53 6.78 -10.65 -11.31
C GLY A 53 6.20 -9.26 -11.04
N TYR A 54 6.29 -8.84 -9.78
CA TYR A 54 5.88 -7.52 -9.35
C TYR A 54 6.94 -6.89 -8.46
N ARG A 55 6.85 -5.57 -8.33
CA ARG A 55 7.67 -4.80 -7.39
C ARG A 55 6.85 -3.67 -6.79
N LEU A 56 7.29 -3.19 -5.63
CA LEU A 56 6.78 -1.97 -5.07
C LEU A 56 7.56 -0.78 -5.63
N VAL A 57 6.83 0.29 -5.96
CA VAL A 57 7.41 1.54 -6.44
C VAL A 57 6.89 2.67 -5.58
N ARG A 58 7.81 3.43 -5.00
CA ARG A 58 7.50 4.65 -4.27
C ARG A 58 6.70 5.60 -5.15
N CYS A 59 5.58 6.10 -4.64
CA CYS A 59 4.73 7.05 -5.32
C CYS A 59 4.25 8.14 -4.36
N GLY A 60 3.48 9.09 -4.90
CA GLY A 60 2.92 10.18 -4.11
C GLY A 60 3.95 11.22 -3.65
N PRO A 61 3.55 12.13 -2.75
CA PRO A 61 4.42 13.14 -2.19
C PRO A 61 5.47 12.55 -1.23
N ASP A 62 6.54 13.29 -1.00
CA ASP A 62 7.48 13.03 0.08
C ASP A 62 6.77 13.15 1.44
N THR A 63 7.23 12.35 2.41
CA THR A 63 6.66 12.33 3.77
C THR A 63 6.76 13.68 4.47
N GLU A 64 7.79 14.48 4.14
CA GLU A 64 7.99 15.83 4.65
C GLU A 64 6.87 16.81 4.27
N LYS A 65 6.08 16.52 3.22
CA LYS A 65 4.92 17.34 2.84
C LYS A 65 3.70 17.13 3.74
N GLY A 66 3.76 16.14 4.65
CA GLY A 66 2.75 15.90 5.67
C GLY A 66 1.51 15.15 5.18
N GLN A 67 0.64 14.84 6.15
CA GLN A 67 -0.54 13.98 5.95
C GLN A 67 -1.56 14.56 4.98
N GLU A 68 -1.72 15.88 4.92
CA GLU A 68 -2.71 16.51 4.04
C GLU A 68 -2.33 16.36 2.55
N ALA A 69 -1.06 16.53 2.21
CA ALA A 69 -0.57 16.26 0.85
C ALA A 69 -0.80 14.80 0.47
N MET A 70 -0.63 13.87 1.43
CA MET A 70 -0.86 12.45 1.22
C MET A 70 -2.33 12.15 0.96
N ALA A 71 -3.22 12.68 1.80
CA ALA A 71 -4.66 12.53 1.66
C ALA A 71 -5.18 13.07 0.31
N GLN A 72 -4.68 14.23 -0.12
CA GLN A 72 -5.03 14.81 -1.43
C GLN A 72 -4.56 13.93 -2.59
N TYR A 73 -3.35 13.35 -2.50
CA TYR A 73 -2.86 12.41 -3.50
C TYR A 73 -3.73 11.16 -3.59
N LEU A 74 -4.08 10.55 -2.45
CA LEU A 74 -4.95 9.37 -2.38
C LEU A 74 -6.34 9.67 -2.94
N ALA A 75 -6.94 10.82 -2.59
CA ALA A 75 -8.23 11.25 -3.11
C ALA A 75 -8.21 11.37 -4.64
N ARG A 76 -7.16 11.98 -5.21
CA ARG A 76 -7.00 12.08 -6.66
C ARG A 76 -6.84 10.72 -7.33
N ARG A 77 -6.05 9.81 -6.74
CA ARG A 77 -5.85 8.44 -7.27
C ARG A 77 -7.17 7.67 -7.29
N ARG A 78 -7.94 7.70 -6.22
CA ARG A 78 -9.29 7.10 -6.16
C ARG A 78 -10.26 7.69 -7.19
N GLY A 79 -10.18 8.98 -7.45
CA GLY A 79 -11.00 9.61 -8.49
C GLY A 79 -10.60 9.20 -9.90
N SER A 80 -9.35 8.80 -10.11
CA SER A 80 -8.83 8.37 -11.41
C SER A 80 -8.99 6.88 -11.67
N ASP A 81 -8.90 6.07 -10.61
CA ASP A 81 -8.95 4.61 -10.65
C ASP A 81 -9.95 4.13 -9.58
N PRO A 82 -11.21 3.86 -9.96
CA PRO A 82 -12.24 3.40 -9.03
C PRO A 82 -12.01 1.95 -8.57
N ASP A 83 -11.17 1.17 -9.26
CA ASP A 83 -10.86 -0.21 -8.93
C ASP A 83 -9.67 -0.34 -7.97
N LEU A 84 -9.08 0.79 -7.55
CA LEU A 84 -7.92 0.86 -6.68
C LEU A 84 -8.19 0.34 -5.27
N TRP A 85 -7.31 -0.54 -4.79
CA TRP A 85 -7.17 -0.86 -3.38
C TRP A 85 -6.22 0.12 -2.70
N VAL A 86 -6.62 0.59 -1.51
CA VAL A 86 -5.73 1.33 -0.61
C VAL A 86 -5.66 0.59 0.71
N ILE A 87 -4.45 0.19 1.10
CA ILE A 87 -4.19 -0.50 2.36
C ILE A 87 -3.22 0.33 3.19
N GLU A 88 -3.64 0.67 4.41
CA GLU A 88 -2.73 1.15 5.44
C GLU A 88 -1.97 -0.04 6.02
N LEU A 89 -0.65 0.06 6.09
CA LEU A 89 0.24 -0.98 6.60
C LEU A 89 1.20 -0.37 7.63
N ASP A 90 0.91 -0.58 8.92
CA ASP A 90 1.75 -0.15 10.04
C ASP A 90 2.55 -1.34 10.58
N ILE A 91 3.81 -1.43 10.16
CA ILE A 91 4.75 -2.47 10.57
C ILE A 91 6.19 -1.99 10.33
N ALA A 92 7.15 -2.56 11.07
CA ALA A 92 8.56 -2.31 10.82
C ALA A 92 8.95 -2.73 9.39
N ASP A 93 9.69 -1.87 8.70
CA ASP A 93 10.15 -2.10 7.31
C ASP A 93 9.01 -2.51 6.35
N ALA A 94 7.92 -1.73 6.37
CA ALA A 94 6.68 -2.02 5.67
C ALA A 94 6.85 -2.26 4.15
N GLU A 95 7.76 -1.53 3.49
CA GLU A 95 8.08 -1.73 2.07
C GLU A 95 8.61 -3.15 1.84
N ARG A 96 9.67 -3.55 2.55
CA ARG A 96 10.26 -4.87 2.40
C ARG A 96 9.27 -5.97 2.79
N PHE A 97 8.57 -5.79 3.91
CA PHE A 97 7.57 -6.75 4.38
C PHE A 97 6.49 -7.01 3.33
N ALA A 98 5.99 -5.95 2.70
CA ALA A 98 5.00 -6.07 1.64
C ALA A 98 5.59 -6.70 0.38
N ALA A 99 6.80 -6.31 -0.04
CA ALA A 99 7.46 -6.93 -1.20
C ALA A 99 7.60 -8.46 -1.01
N GLU A 100 8.05 -8.92 0.15
CA GLU A 100 8.16 -10.36 0.47
C GLU A 100 6.79 -11.07 0.59
N THR A 101 5.68 -10.33 0.56
CA THR A 101 4.33 -10.86 0.77
C THR A 101 3.46 -10.85 -0.48
N ILE A 102 3.54 -9.81 -1.29
CA ILE A 102 2.65 -9.63 -2.45
C ILE A 102 3.37 -9.47 -3.78
N CYS A 103 4.70 -9.35 -3.81
CA CYS A 103 5.46 -9.20 -5.05
C CYS A 103 6.03 -10.51 -5.57
#